data_AF-A0A7S2IGJ0-F1
#
_entry.id   AF-A0A7S2IGJ0-F1
#
_cell.length_a   1.000
_cell.length_b   1.000
_cell.length_c   1.000
_cell.angle_alpha   90.00
_cell.angle_beta   90.00
_cell.angle_gamma   90.00
#
_symmetry.space_group_name_H-M   'P 1'
#
loop_
_entity.id
_entity.type
_entity.pdbx_description
1 polymer ?
#
loop_
_entity_poly.entity_id
_entity_poly.type
_entity_poly.pdbx_seq_one_letter_code
_entity_poly.pdbx_strand_id
1 'polypeptide(L)'
;MLLRSCAGAWEARGVPMRRIDTLAAARSLVDRCRRLDDMGLPEVLAEFRGLGLPPEAGDPLDLEDALLKLKNVARWRVQSLRELQRECKEMEVSVGGISSKLGEAEQRQELTARLVLATCAPAWAEE
;
A
#
# COMPACT_ATOMS: atom_id res chain seq x y z
N MET A 1 8.30 -5.78 -22.68
CA MET A 1 8.59 -7.20 -22.33
C MET A 1 9.43 -7.38 -21.06
N LEU A 2 10.26 -6.42 -20.62
CA LEU A 2 11.19 -6.59 -19.49
C LEU A 2 10.56 -6.82 -18.09
N LEU A 3 9.30 -6.42 -17.87
CA LEU A 3 8.65 -6.60 -16.56
C LEU A 3 8.28 -8.07 -16.27
N ARG A 4 8.03 -8.89 -17.30
CA ARG A 4 7.71 -10.32 -17.12
C ARG A 4 8.94 -11.14 -16.71
N SER A 5 10.14 -10.78 -17.18
CA SER A 5 11.39 -11.46 -16.78
C SER A 5 11.86 -11.07 -15.38
N CYS A 6 11.46 -9.91 -14.87
CA CYS A 6 11.83 -9.45 -13.53
C CYS A 6 10.72 -9.70 -12.48
N ALA A 7 9.55 -10.19 -12.89
CA ALA A 7 8.40 -10.38 -12.01
C ALA A 7 8.75 -11.25 -10.79
N GLY A 8 9.48 -12.36 -11.00
CA GLY A 8 9.88 -13.25 -9.90
C GLY A 8 10.79 -12.59 -8.87
N ALA A 9 11.74 -11.74 -9.31
CA ALA A 9 12.64 -11.02 -8.41
C ALA A 9 11.89 -9.99 -7.54
N TRP A 10 10.86 -9.35 -8.09
CA TRP A 10 10.02 -8.42 -7.35
C TRP A 10 9.00 -9.13 -6.46
N GLU A 11 8.45 -10.26 -6.92
CA GLU A 11 7.58 -11.12 -6.10
C GLU A 11 8.32 -11.67 -4.88
N ALA A 12 9.58 -12.08 -5.04
CA ALA A 12 10.46 -12.48 -3.93
C ALA A 12 10.74 -11.34 -2.93
N ARG A 13 10.55 -10.09 -3.34
CA ARG A 13 10.69 -8.89 -2.49
C ARG A 13 9.33 -8.37 -2.01
N GLY A 14 8.28 -9.18 -2.08
CA GLY A 14 6.93 -8.86 -1.59
C GLY A 14 6.09 -7.99 -2.53
N VAL A 15 6.56 -7.72 -3.75
CA VAL A 15 5.84 -6.91 -4.73
C VAL A 15 5.10 -7.82 -5.73
N PRO A 16 3.76 -7.93 -5.67
CA PRO A 16 3.02 -8.89 -6.49
C PRO A 16 2.83 -8.39 -7.92
N MET A 17 3.89 -8.49 -8.73
CA MET A 17 3.92 -7.98 -10.11
C MET A 17 2.83 -8.55 -11.01
N ARG A 18 2.34 -9.76 -10.75
CA ARG A 18 1.23 -10.37 -11.49
C ARG A 18 -0.14 -9.76 -11.18
N ARG A 19 -0.29 -9.04 -10.06
CA ARG A 19 -1.52 -8.35 -9.62
C ARG A 19 -1.61 -6.90 -10.12
N ILE A 20 -0.67 -6.45 -10.95
CA ILE A 20 -0.62 -5.05 -11.42
C ILE A 20 -1.02 -5.00 -12.89
N ASP A 21 -2.12 -4.29 -13.16
CA ASP A 21 -2.81 -4.34 -14.44
C ASP A 21 -2.07 -3.67 -15.60
N THR A 22 -1.16 -2.73 -15.29
CA THR A 22 -0.46 -1.97 -16.32
C THR A 22 1.05 -1.90 -16.09
N LEU A 23 1.79 -1.86 -17.20
CA LEU A 23 3.24 -1.68 -17.19
C LEU A 23 3.65 -0.38 -16.48
N ALA A 24 2.87 0.68 -16.67
CA ALA A 24 3.10 1.99 -16.06
C ALA A 24 2.94 1.93 -14.53
N ALA A 25 1.88 1.27 -14.03
CA ALA A 25 1.67 1.06 -12.60
C ALA A 25 2.80 0.23 -11.98
N ALA A 26 3.22 -0.84 -12.67
CA ALA A 26 4.31 -1.71 -12.19
C ALA A 26 5.64 -0.95 -12.13
N ARG A 27 5.94 -0.13 -13.14
CA ARG A 27 7.12 0.75 -13.12
C ARG A 27 7.07 1.77 -11.98
N SER A 28 5.92 2.43 -11.80
CA SER A 28 5.72 3.41 -10.72
C SER A 28 5.97 2.78 -9.35
N LEU A 29 5.47 1.56 -9.13
CA LEU A 29 5.71 0.82 -7.89
C LEU A 29 7.18 0.48 -7.69
N VAL A 30 7.85 -0.06 -8.72
CA VAL A 30 9.28 -0.36 -8.66
C VAL A 30 10.10 0.87 -8.31
N ASP A 31 9.85 1.99 -8.99
CA ASP A 31 10.57 3.24 -8.76
C ASP A 31 10.30 3.76 -7.34
N ARG A 32 9.08 3.60 -6.81
CA ARG A 32 8.77 3.95 -5.43
C ARG A 32 9.47 3.03 -4.42
N CYS A 33 9.46 1.72 -4.64
CA CYS A 33 10.15 0.77 -3.76
C CYS A 33 11.65 1.02 -3.71
N ARG A 34 12.29 1.32 -4.84
CA ARG A 34 13.71 1.70 -4.89
C ARG A 34 13.98 2.96 -4.09
N ARG A 35 13.18 4.02 -4.28
CA ARG A 35 13.33 5.25 -3.49
C ARG A 35 13.21 4.99 -1.99
N LEU A 36 12.29 4.11 -1.57
CA LEU A 36 12.16 3.73 -0.16
C LEU A 36 13.38 2.93 0.32
N ASP A 37 13.90 2.00 -0.48
CA ASP A 37 15.12 1.23 -0.15
C ASP A 37 16.37 2.12 -0.01
N ASP A 38 16.42 3.24 -0.74
CA ASP A 38 17.53 4.19 -0.73
C ASP A 38 17.42 5.24 0.40
N MET A 39 16.30 5.29 1.13
CA MET A 39 16.07 6.25 2.21
C MET A 39 16.69 5.80 3.53
N GLY A 40 17.20 6.76 4.31
CA GLY A 40 17.56 6.54 5.70
C GLY A 40 16.34 6.48 6.63
N LEU A 41 16.57 6.05 7.87
CA LEU A 41 15.52 5.99 8.89
C LEU A 41 14.77 7.34 9.09
N PRO A 42 15.44 8.51 9.18
CA PRO A 42 14.75 9.78 9.33
C PRO A 42 13.78 10.07 8.18
N GLU A 43 14.19 9.80 6.93
CA GLU A 43 13.37 10.02 5.74
C GLU A 43 12.18 9.04 5.69
N VAL A 44 12.42 7.77 6.03
CA VAL A 44 11.36 6.75 6.10
C VAL A 44 10.30 7.11 7.15
N LEU A 45 10.72 7.56 8.34
CA LEU A 45 9.78 7.99 9.38
C LEU A 45 8.99 9.24 8.96
N ALA A 46 9.62 10.19 8.27
CA ALA A 46 8.93 11.36 7.73
C ALA A 46 7.87 10.96 6.70
N GLU A 47 8.18 10.03 5.79
CA GLU A 47 7.24 9.47 4.82
C GLU A 47 6.08 8.72 5.50
N PHE A 48 6.37 7.96 6.56
CA PHE A 48 5.34 7.27 7.34
C PHE A 48 4.38 8.24 8.03
N ARG A 49 4.90 9.29 8.68
CA ARG A 49 4.09 10.35 9.30
C ARG A 49 3.29 11.14 8.26
N GLY A 50 3.78 11.22 7.03
CA GLY A 50 3.07 11.79 5.89
C GLY A 50 1.84 11.02 5.42
N LEU A 51 1.54 9.83 5.99
CA LEU A 51 0.35 9.05 5.67
C LEU A 51 -0.95 9.66 6.23
N GLY A 52 -0.86 10.65 7.13
CA GLY A 52 -2.04 11.29 7.73
C GLY A 52 -2.77 10.39 8.73
N LEU A 53 -2.03 9.50 9.40
CA LEU A 53 -2.55 8.62 10.44
C LEU A 53 -2.86 9.41 11.72
N PRO A 54 -3.84 8.94 12.54
CA PRO A 54 -4.07 9.51 13.86
C PRO A 54 -2.82 9.47 14.75
N PRO A 55 -2.61 10.45 15.66
CA PRO A 55 -1.47 10.46 16.58
C PRO A 55 -1.29 9.16 17.39
N GLU A 56 -2.38 8.52 17.73
CA GLU A 56 -2.47 7.32 18.55
C GLU A 56 -2.07 6.05 17.77
N ALA A 57 -1.91 6.14 16.45
CA ALA A 57 -1.34 5.06 15.64
C ALA A 57 0.11 4.74 16.03
N GLY A 58 0.82 5.71 16.63
CA GLY A 58 2.21 5.58 17.01
C GLY A 58 3.17 5.61 15.82
N ASP A 59 4.47 5.55 16.13
CA ASP A 59 5.52 5.36 15.13
C ASP A 59 5.71 3.85 14.84
N PRO A 60 6.27 3.49 13.67
CA PRO A 60 6.69 2.11 13.37
C PRO A 60 7.68 1.57 14.41
N LEU A 61 7.74 0.24 14.54
CA LEU A 61 8.63 -0.40 15.51
C LEU A 61 10.11 -0.17 15.20
N ASP A 62 10.46 -0.26 13.91
CA ASP A 62 11.80 -0.05 13.40
C ASP A 62 11.77 0.33 11.90
N LEU A 63 12.96 0.48 11.29
CA LEU A 63 13.12 0.80 9.87
C LEU A 63 12.47 -0.24 8.95
N GLU A 64 12.58 -1.52 9.30
CA GLU A 64 12.11 -2.62 8.47
C GLU A 64 10.58 -2.66 8.45
N ASP A 65 9.95 -2.51 9.62
CA ASP A 65 8.50 -2.38 9.77
C ASP A 65 7.97 -1.15 8.99
N ALA A 66 8.64 0.00 9.13
CA ALA A 66 8.27 1.21 8.41
C ALA A 66 8.35 1.04 6.89
N LEU A 67 9.43 0.45 6.39
CA LEU A 67 9.62 0.17 4.96
C LEU A 67 8.59 -0.83 4.44
N LEU A 68 8.29 -1.89 5.19
CA LEU A 68 7.28 -2.86 4.84
C LEU A 68 5.90 -2.21 4.69
N LYS A 69 5.49 -1.41 5.68
CA LYS A 69 4.23 -0.66 5.65
C LYS A 69 4.18 0.31 4.47
N LEU A 70 5.22 1.12 4.26
CA LEU A 70 5.26 2.07 3.14
C LEU A 70 5.24 1.41 1.76
N LYS A 71 5.87 0.24 1.61
CA LYS A 71 5.82 -0.54 0.36
C LYS A 71 4.43 -1.10 0.12
N ASN A 72 3.73 -1.56 1.15
CA ASN A 72 2.33 -1.98 1.05
C ASN A 72 1.43 -0.81 0.63
N VAL A 73 1.62 0.38 1.23
CA VAL A 73 0.90 1.60 0.81
C VAL A 73 1.19 1.94 -0.65
N ALA A 74 2.45 1.90 -1.07
CA ALA A 74 2.82 2.16 -2.46
C ALA A 74 2.15 1.18 -3.43
N ARG A 75 2.06 -0.09 -3.05
CA ARG A 75 1.39 -1.15 -3.82
C ARG A 75 -0.11 -0.87 -3.97
N TRP A 76 -0.82 -0.58 -2.88
CA TRP A 76 -2.26 -0.32 -2.93
C TRP A 76 -2.61 0.89 -3.81
N ARG A 77 -1.79 1.95 -3.76
CA ARG A 77 -2.00 3.16 -4.58
C ARG A 77 -1.97 2.91 -6.09
N VAL A 78 -1.32 1.84 -6.54
CA VAL A 78 -1.24 1.50 -7.98
C VAL A 78 -2.16 0.35 -8.41
N GLN A 79 -2.80 -0.35 -7.46
CA GLN A 79 -3.72 -1.45 -7.73
C GLN A 79 -5.09 -0.95 -8.20
N SER A 80 -5.75 -1.72 -9.06
CA SER A 80 -7.13 -1.44 -9.46
C SER A 80 -8.11 -1.67 -8.31
N LEU A 81 -9.33 -1.16 -8.49
CA LEU A 81 -10.40 -1.32 -7.51
C LEU A 81 -10.64 -2.79 -7.13
N ARG A 82 -10.65 -3.68 -8.14
CA ARG A 82 -10.87 -5.11 -7.95
C ARG A 82 -9.80 -5.74 -7.06
N GLU A 83 -8.54 -5.38 -7.30
CA GLU A 83 -7.41 -5.90 -6.55
C GLU A 83 -7.44 -5.36 -5.11
N LEU A 84 -7.78 -4.08 -4.92
CA LEU A 84 -7.95 -3.48 -3.59
C LEU A 84 -9.09 -4.13 -2.80
N GLN A 85 -10.24 -4.40 -3.42
CA GLN A 85 -11.34 -5.13 -2.77
C GLN A 85 -10.90 -6.53 -2.30
N ARG A 86 -10.07 -7.20 -3.10
CA ARG A 86 -9.51 -8.50 -2.71
C ARG A 86 -8.53 -8.36 -1.53
N GLU A 87 -7.63 -7.38 -1.55
CA GLU A 87 -6.71 -7.12 -0.44
C GLU A 87 -7.50 -6.81 0.84
N CYS A 88 -8.53 -5.96 0.77
CA CYS A 88 -9.40 -5.69 1.92
C CYS A 88 -10.02 -6.97 2.47
N LYS A 89 -10.53 -7.85 1.61
CA LYS A 89 -11.09 -9.14 2.03
C LYS A 89 -10.04 -10.06 2.66
N GLU A 90 -8.83 -10.11 2.11
CA GLU A 90 -7.71 -10.90 2.64
C GLU A 90 -7.26 -10.39 4.03
N MET A 91 -7.43 -9.10 4.29
CA MET A 91 -7.07 -8.43 5.55
C MET A 91 -8.26 -8.19 6.48
N GLU A 92 -9.43 -8.78 6.18
CA GLU A 92 -10.67 -8.61 6.94
C GLU A 92 -11.13 -7.14 7.11
N VAL A 93 -10.70 -6.27 6.20
CA VAL A 93 -11.10 -4.85 6.14
C VAL A 93 -12.42 -4.72 5.38
N SER A 94 -13.37 -3.98 5.96
CA SER A 94 -14.69 -3.76 5.35
C SER A 94 -14.60 -3.03 4.01
N VAL A 95 -15.21 -3.62 2.98
CA VAL A 95 -15.47 -2.99 1.67
C VAL A 95 -16.87 -2.38 1.59
N GLY A 96 -17.69 -2.55 2.63
CA GLY A 96 -19.06 -2.05 2.70
C GLY A 96 -19.13 -0.54 2.96
N GLY A 97 -20.30 0.04 2.73
CA GLY A 97 -20.55 1.47 2.97
C GLY A 97 -19.94 2.41 1.92
N ILE A 98 -19.16 1.90 0.97
CA ILE A 98 -18.67 2.68 -0.16
C ILE A 98 -19.81 2.86 -1.16
N SER A 99 -20.20 4.11 -1.40
CA SER A 99 -21.27 4.44 -2.32
C SER A 99 -20.89 4.02 -3.74
N SER A 100 -21.74 3.21 -4.38
CA SER A 100 -21.60 2.85 -5.80
C SER A 100 -21.74 4.05 -6.75
N LYS A 101 -22.17 5.22 -6.24
CA LYS A 101 -22.23 6.47 -7.00
C LYS A 101 -20.88 7.19 -7.10
N LEU A 102 -19.89 6.79 -6.30
CA LEU A 102 -18.52 7.32 -6.41
C LEU A 102 -17.85 6.77 -7.66
N GLY A 103 -17.00 7.57 -8.29
CA GLY A 103 -16.14 7.10 -9.37
C GLY A 103 -15.12 6.07 -8.88
N GLU A 104 -14.56 5.32 -9.81
CA GLU A 104 -13.59 4.26 -9.46
C GLU A 104 -12.38 4.83 -8.70
N ALA A 105 -11.91 6.03 -9.06
CA ALA A 105 -10.78 6.68 -8.42
C ALA A 105 -11.06 6.96 -6.92
N GLU A 106 -12.24 7.49 -6.61
CA GLU A 106 -12.67 7.77 -5.25
C GLU A 106 -12.86 6.48 -4.44
N GLN A 107 -13.44 5.44 -5.05
CA GLN A 107 -13.57 4.12 -4.39
C GLN A 107 -12.20 3.51 -4.08
N ARG A 108 -11.23 3.63 -5.00
CA ARG A 108 -9.85 3.17 -4.78
C ARG A 108 -9.17 3.94 -3.66
N GLN A 109 -9.37 5.26 -3.60
CA GLN A 109 -8.81 6.09 -2.54
C GLN A 109 -9.34 5.69 -1.17
N GLU A 110 -10.66 5.47 -1.06
CA GLU A 110 -11.31 5.03 0.17
C GLU A 110 -10.79 3.67 0.65
N LEU A 111 -10.76 2.66 -0.23
CA LEU A 111 -10.23 1.33 0.15
C LEU A 111 -8.74 1.38 0.50
N THR A 112 -7.96 2.20 -0.20
CA THR A 112 -6.54 2.41 0.13
C THR A 112 -6.39 3.01 1.53
N ALA A 113 -7.20 4.02 1.88
CA ALA A 113 -7.16 4.63 3.21
C ALA A 113 -7.50 3.64 4.32
N ARG A 114 -8.51 2.77 4.11
CA ARG A 114 -8.86 1.71 5.07
C ARG A 114 -7.74 0.69 5.26
N LEU A 115 -7.10 0.26 4.17
CA LEU A 115 -5.95 -0.65 4.22
C LEU A 115 -4.76 -0.02 4.95
N VAL A 116 -4.49 1.27 4.70
CA VAL A 116 -3.47 2.05 5.39
C VAL A 116 -3.75 2.07 6.89
N LEU A 117 -4.97 2.40 7.30
CA LEU A 117 -5.37 2.41 8.72
C LEU A 117 -5.24 1.04 9.37
N ALA A 118 -5.81 0.00 8.76
CA ALA A 118 -5.76 -1.37 9.31
C ALA A 118 -4.32 -1.89 9.50
N THR A 119 -3.40 -1.48 8.64
CA THR A 119 -2.01 -1.96 8.66
C THR A 119 -1.09 -1.10 9.51
N CYS A 120 -1.29 0.21 9.49
CA CYS A 120 -0.39 1.17 10.11
C CYS A 120 -0.90 1.65 11.47
N ALA A 121 -2.17 1.45 11.78
CA ALA A 121 -2.82 1.80 13.03
C ALA A 121 -3.79 0.68 13.49
N PRO A 122 -3.33 -0.58 13.67
CA PRO A 122 -4.22 -1.69 13.99
C PRO A 122 -5.00 -1.49 15.30
N ALA A 123 -4.42 -0.76 16.26
CA ALA A 123 -5.09 -0.39 17.51
C ALA A 123 -6.35 0.48 17.32
N TRP A 124 -6.53 1.08 16.13
CA TRP A 124 -7.71 1.87 15.77
C TRP A 124 -8.79 1.07 15.03
N ALA A 125 -8.47 -0.12 14.54
CA ALA A 125 -9.40 -0.91 13.75
C ALA A 125 -10.40 -1.71 14.61
N GLU A 126 -10.26 -1.68 15.94
CA GLU A 126 -11.08 -2.46 16.91
C GLU A 126 -12.18 -1.65 17.62
N GLU A 127 -12.46 -0.40 17.23
CA GLU A 127 -13.62 0.39 17.72
C GLU A 127 -14.77 0.43 16.69
#